data_AF-A0AAQ3U414-F1
#
_entry.id   AF-A0AAQ3U414-F1
#
_cell.length_a   1.000
_cell.length_b   1.000
_cell.length_c   1.000
_cell.angle_alpha   90.00
_cell.angle_beta   90.00
_cell.angle_gamma   90.00
#
_symmetry.space_group_name_H-M   'P 1'
#
loop_
_entity.id
_entity.type
_entity.pdbx_description
1 polymer ?
#
loop_
_entity_poly.entity_id
_entity_poly.type
_entity_poly.pdbx_seq_one_letter_code
_entity_poly.pdbx_strand_id
1 'polypeptide(L)'
;MKRHAPLIGVKKWADIHDDVKKEIVVDTLKLWDLEDTPENSRKILTIANERYRAWRSTLHATYKCYSTDDLRRKNKPDDVGEEEWEHLIEYFGTDAKFQRNPETGQEHDDSELWEFSHLKNGVWSSIESQAVHESACTVVAAKERKDGQSASMEERNDIFHTSCRATLGTTTSYVHGRGYMARPPKFSQSLRSQMTEQNLQDRNVELNQHVQDLEEQNKELGAQVQNLGNKNDDLNAQVLGLEGQIASERTERVKEMETFRESMNTMRQDMMKMIGNQSSSPPEKTSEAKKNTKKFPQQQWAGHQRSKLPSARVIPNE
;
A
#
# COMPACT_ATOMS: atom_id res chain seq x y z
N MET A 1 12.57 -37.24 17.83
CA MET A 1 11.15 -36.89 18.09
C MET A 1 10.43 -36.35 16.85
N LYS A 2 10.71 -35.14 16.33
CA LYS A 2 9.98 -34.59 15.17
C LYS A 2 10.02 -35.49 13.92
N ARG A 3 11.15 -36.14 13.67
CA ARG A 3 11.35 -37.08 12.55
C ARG A 3 10.46 -38.33 12.56
N HIS A 4 9.86 -38.68 13.71
CA HIS A 4 9.00 -39.86 13.83
C HIS A 4 7.54 -39.48 14.00
N ALA A 5 7.21 -38.22 14.24
CA ALA A 5 5.85 -37.81 14.56
C ALA A 5 5.10 -37.46 13.27
N PRO A 6 4.11 -38.27 12.84
CA PRO A 6 3.41 -38.03 11.58
C PRO A 6 2.55 -36.76 11.67
N LEU A 7 2.57 -35.97 10.59
CA LEU A 7 1.68 -34.82 10.40
C LEU A 7 0.49 -35.14 9.50
N ILE A 8 0.68 -36.02 8.52
CA ILE A 8 -0.33 -36.47 7.56
C ILE A 8 -1.24 -37.51 8.21
N GLY A 9 -2.55 -37.34 8.08
CA GLY A 9 -3.55 -38.29 8.58
C GLY A 9 -3.70 -38.32 10.10
N VAL A 10 -2.98 -37.46 10.84
CA VAL A 10 -3.01 -37.40 12.30
C VAL A 10 -3.36 -35.98 12.77
N LYS A 11 -4.48 -35.83 13.46
CA LYS A 11 -4.93 -34.52 13.98
C LYS A 11 -4.43 -34.23 15.40
N LYS A 12 -4.28 -35.25 16.23
CA LYS A 12 -3.85 -35.12 17.65
C LYS A 12 -2.93 -36.27 18.06
N TRP A 13 -2.16 -36.06 19.12
CA TRP A 13 -1.22 -37.05 19.67
C TRP A 13 -1.87 -38.42 19.96
N ALA A 14 -3.14 -38.42 20.38
CA ALA A 14 -3.87 -39.64 20.66
C ALA A 14 -4.07 -40.53 19.41
N ASP A 15 -4.09 -39.94 18.22
CA ASP A 15 -4.29 -40.65 16.94
C ASP A 15 -2.97 -41.22 16.39
N ILE A 16 -1.83 -40.87 16.98
CA ILE A 16 -0.53 -41.44 16.60
C ILE A 16 -0.51 -42.93 16.98
N HIS A 17 -0.12 -43.78 16.04
CA HIS A 17 -0.02 -45.22 16.25
C HIS A 17 0.96 -45.55 17.37
N ASP A 18 0.65 -46.56 18.19
CA ASP A 18 1.47 -46.90 19.35
C ASP A 18 2.87 -47.39 18.97
N ASP A 19 3.06 -47.97 17.79
CA ASP A 19 4.39 -48.38 17.34
C ASP A 19 5.31 -47.18 17.11
N VAL A 20 4.79 -46.08 16.57
CA VAL A 20 5.53 -44.83 16.45
C VAL A 20 5.89 -44.28 17.82
N LYS A 21 4.98 -44.36 18.80
CA LYS A 21 5.25 -43.96 20.18
C LYS A 21 6.34 -44.82 20.81
N LYS A 22 6.34 -46.13 20.56
CA LYS A 22 7.41 -47.05 21.02
C LYS A 22 8.75 -46.71 20.39
N GLU A 23 8.80 -46.44 19.09
CA GLU A 23 10.04 -46.00 18.42
C GLU A 23 10.61 -44.72 19.05
N ILE A 24 9.76 -43.72 19.29
CA ILE A 24 10.18 -42.48 19.97
C ILE A 24 10.79 -42.78 21.34
N VAL A 25 10.21 -43.72 22.10
CA VAL A 25 10.73 -44.14 23.39
C VAL A 25 12.08 -44.82 23.24
N VAL A 26 12.19 -45.83 22.38
CA VAL A 26 13.43 -46.58 22.13
C VAL A 26 14.57 -45.64 21.71
N ASP A 27 14.31 -44.77 20.74
CA ASP A 27 15.32 -43.82 20.26
C ASP A 27 15.74 -42.81 21.32
N THR A 28 14.80 -42.36 22.17
CA THR A 28 15.11 -41.41 23.24
C THR A 28 15.88 -42.10 24.37
N LEU A 29 15.50 -43.32 24.75
CA LEU A 29 16.24 -44.10 25.74
C LEU A 29 17.68 -44.34 25.28
N LYS A 30 17.87 -44.73 24.02
CA LYS A 30 19.19 -44.96 23.41
C LYS A 30 20.02 -43.68 23.29
N LEU A 31 19.41 -42.57 22.85
CA LEU A 31 20.13 -41.30 22.64
C LEU A 31 20.65 -40.70 23.95
N TRP A 32 19.93 -40.93 25.05
CA TRP A 32 20.23 -40.36 26.37
C TRP A 32 20.79 -41.38 27.36
N ASP A 33 21.07 -42.61 26.91
CA ASP A 33 21.58 -43.73 27.72
C ASP A 33 20.77 -43.94 29.01
N LEU A 34 19.45 -43.98 28.87
CA LEU A 34 18.50 -44.17 29.96
C LEU A 34 18.08 -45.63 30.07
N GLU A 35 17.86 -46.09 31.30
CA GLU A 35 17.31 -47.42 31.56
C GLU A 35 15.88 -47.54 30.99
N ASP A 36 15.61 -48.67 30.31
CA ASP A 36 14.28 -49.01 29.81
C ASP A 36 13.37 -49.44 30.96
N THR A 37 12.82 -48.43 31.63
CA THR A 37 11.82 -48.62 32.68
C THR A 37 10.45 -48.11 32.22
N PRO A 38 9.35 -48.67 32.74
CA PRO A 38 8.00 -48.15 32.47
C PRO A 38 7.83 -46.68 32.85
N GLU A 39 8.53 -46.23 33.90
CA GLU A 39 8.47 -44.84 34.36
C GLU A 39 9.16 -43.89 33.38
N ASN A 40 10.35 -44.25 32.88
CA ASN A 40 11.06 -43.45 31.88
C ASN A 40 10.29 -43.40 30.56
N SER A 41 9.76 -44.53 30.12
CA SER A 41 8.89 -44.62 28.95
C SER A 41 7.69 -43.67 29.05
N ARG A 42 6.99 -43.67 30.19
CA ARG A 42 5.86 -42.77 30.44
C ARG A 42 6.29 -41.30 30.43
N LYS A 43 7.40 -40.94 31.08
CA LYS A 43 7.92 -39.56 31.09
C LYS A 43 8.28 -39.09 29.68
N ILE A 44 8.94 -39.95 28.89
CA ILE A 44 9.30 -39.67 27.50
C ILE A 44 8.04 -39.42 26.66
N LEU A 45 6.99 -40.23 26.80
CA LEU A 45 5.74 -40.03 26.07
C LEU A 45 4.97 -38.77 26.51
N THR A 46 5.08 -38.36 27.77
CA THR A 46 4.53 -37.07 28.22
C THR A 46 5.25 -35.91 27.54
N ILE A 47 6.58 -35.88 27.58
CA ILE A 47 7.39 -34.82 26.96
C ILE A 47 7.21 -34.83 25.42
N ALA A 48 7.29 -36.04 24.84
CA ALA A 48 6.48 -36.57 23.75
C ALA A 48 5.39 -35.64 23.18
N ASN A 49 4.23 -35.83 23.81
CA ASN A 49 2.98 -35.17 23.55
C ASN A 49 3.10 -33.64 23.66
N GLU A 50 3.74 -33.13 24.71
CA GLU A 50 3.89 -31.69 24.92
C GLU A 50 4.65 -31.03 23.76
N ARG A 51 5.76 -31.62 23.34
CA ARG A 51 6.56 -31.11 22.22
C ARG A 51 5.83 -31.23 20.89
N TYR A 52 5.09 -32.32 20.66
CA TYR A 52 4.27 -32.47 19.46
C TYR A 52 3.17 -31.40 19.38
N ARG A 53 2.47 -31.15 20.50
CA ARG A 53 1.44 -30.11 20.60
C ARG A 53 2.03 -28.71 20.39
N ALA A 54 3.16 -28.42 21.01
CA ALA A 54 3.87 -27.14 20.82
C ALA A 54 4.30 -26.95 19.36
N TRP A 55 4.83 -27.99 18.73
CA TRP A 55 5.23 -27.96 17.32
C TRP A 55 4.04 -27.65 16.40
N ARG A 56 2.91 -28.36 16.54
CA ARG A 56 1.70 -28.05 15.76
C ARG A 56 1.18 -26.63 16.00
N SER A 57 1.31 -26.11 17.21
CA SER A 57 0.97 -24.71 17.54
C SER A 57 1.83 -23.73 16.74
N THR A 58 3.15 -23.95 16.68
CA THR A 58 4.07 -23.14 15.87
C THR A 58 3.78 -23.22 14.38
N LEU A 59 3.43 -24.40 13.87
CA LEU A 59 3.05 -24.58 12.45
C LEU A 59 1.79 -23.80 12.10
N HIS A 60 0.77 -23.84 12.96
CA HIS A 60 -0.44 -23.04 12.78
C HIS A 60 -0.17 -21.52 12.88
N ALA A 61 0.71 -21.09 13.80
CA ALA A 61 1.12 -19.69 13.86
C ALA A 61 1.80 -19.23 12.57
N THR A 62 2.67 -20.07 12.00
CA THR A 62 3.33 -19.81 10.71
C THR A 62 2.32 -19.72 9.57
N TYR A 63 1.33 -20.61 9.54
CA TYR A 63 0.23 -20.56 8.59
C TYR A 63 -0.54 -19.22 8.65
N LYS A 64 -0.84 -18.73 9.87
CA LYS A 64 -1.55 -17.46 10.09
C LYS A 64 -0.74 -16.22 9.69
N CYS A 65 0.60 -16.29 9.62
CA CYS A 65 1.43 -15.16 9.21
C CYS A 65 1.22 -14.75 7.74
N TYR A 66 0.60 -15.60 6.92
CA TYR A 66 0.44 -15.38 5.49
C TYR A 66 -1.03 -15.50 5.09
N SER A 67 -1.49 -14.58 4.23
CA SER A 67 -2.89 -14.50 3.80
C SER A 67 -3.25 -15.46 2.66
N THR A 68 -2.29 -15.81 1.79
CA THR A 68 -2.51 -16.66 0.62
C THR A 68 -1.71 -17.95 0.69
N ASP A 69 -2.22 -19.01 0.05
CA ASP A 69 -1.55 -20.32 0.03
C ASP A 69 -0.19 -20.26 -0.68
N ASP A 70 -0.05 -19.46 -1.74
CA ASP A 70 1.22 -19.31 -2.44
C ASP A 70 2.31 -18.73 -1.54
N LEU A 71 1.95 -17.76 -0.68
CA LEU A 71 2.88 -17.22 0.32
C LEU A 71 3.20 -18.27 1.40
N ARG A 72 2.23 -19.09 1.81
CA ARG A 72 2.45 -20.17 2.79
C ARG A 72 3.39 -21.24 2.24
N ARG A 73 3.22 -21.67 0.98
CA ARG A 73 4.10 -22.64 0.30
C ARG A 73 5.53 -22.10 0.18
N LYS A 74 5.68 -20.82 -0.17
CA LYS A 74 7.00 -20.16 -0.28
C LYS A 74 7.70 -20.03 1.07
N ASN A 75 6.96 -19.93 2.18
CA ASN A 75 7.48 -19.76 3.54
C ASN A 75 7.29 -21.05 4.38
N LYS A 76 7.64 -22.19 3.80
CA LYS A 76 7.62 -23.49 4.48
C LYS A 76 8.67 -23.55 5.59
N PRO A 77 8.33 -24.04 6.80
CA PRO A 77 9.32 -24.36 7.83
C PRO A 77 10.37 -25.39 7.37
N ASP A 78 11.62 -25.20 7.77
CA ASP A 78 12.74 -26.10 7.41
C ASP A 78 12.58 -27.51 7.98
N ASP A 79 11.88 -27.64 9.11
CA ASP A 79 11.72 -28.89 9.85
C ASP A 79 10.51 -29.72 9.42
N VAL A 80 9.84 -29.35 8.32
CA VAL A 80 8.66 -30.02 7.75
C VAL A 80 8.90 -30.32 6.27
N GLY A 81 8.50 -31.51 5.80
CA GLY A 81 8.55 -31.87 4.38
C GLY A 81 7.58 -31.03 3.52
N GLU A 82 7.79 -30.98 2.20
CA GLU A 82 6.90 -30.24 1.30
C GLU A 82 5.47 -30.82 1.29
N GLU A 83 5.34 -32.14 1.17
CA GLU A 83 4.05 -32.83 1.21
C GLU A 83 3.34 -32.67 2.56
N GLU A 84 4.08 -32.74 3.67
CA GLU A 84 3.54 -32.54 5.01
C GLU A 84 3.03 -31.11 5.21
N TRP A 85 3.75 -30.13 4.66
CA TRP A 85 3.35 -28.72 4.74
C TRP A 85 2.13 -28.43 3.87
N GLU A 86 2.06 -28.98 2.65
CA GLU A 86 0.88 -28.86 1.79
C GLU A 86 -0.37 -29.44 2.48
N HIS A 87 -0.23 -30.63 3.07
CA HIS A 87 -1.31 -31.22 3.86
C HIS A 87 -1.73 -30.33 5.04
N LEU A 88 -0.78 -29.66 5.70
CA LEU A 88 -1.09 -28.75 6.81
C LEU A 88 -1.77 -27.46 6.34
N ILE A 89 -1.38 -26.91 5.19
CA ILE A 89 -2.06 -25.76 4.58
C ILE A 89 -3.52 -26.13 4.30
N GLU A 90 -3.76 -27.27 3.65
CA GLU A 90 -5.11 -27.78 3.40
C GLU A 90 -5.85 -28.02 4.72
N TYR A 91 -5.21 -28.68 5.69
CA TYR A 91 -5.81 -28.99 6.99
C TYR A 91 -6.24 -27.74 7.77
N PHE A 92 -5.37 -26.73 7.87
CA PHE A 92 -5.70 -25.46 8.54
C PHE A 92 -6.68 -24.62 7.72
N GLY A 93 -6.68 -24.78 6.40
CA GLY A 93 -7.58 -24.07 5.49
C GLY A 93 -8.98 -24.66 5.39
N THR A 94 -9.19 -25.94 5.75
CA THR A 94 -10.47 -26.65 5.57
C THR A 94 -11.16 -27.01 6.88
N ASP A 95 -10.43 -27.22 7.98
CA ASP A 95 -11.01 -27.61 9.26
C ASP A 95 -11.70 -26.38 9.89
N ALA A 96 -13.01 -26.45 10.09
CA ALA A 96 -13.85 -25.34 10.52
C ALA A 96 -13.33 -24.63 11.78
N LYS A 97 -12.69 -25.37 12.70
CA LYS A 97 -12.11 -24.81 13.92
C LYS A 97 -10.97 -23.80 13.71
N PHE A 98 -10.39 -23.78 12.51
CA PHE A 98 -9.28 -22.87 12.15
C PHE A 98 -9.71 -21.81 11.13
N GLN A 99 -10.89 -21.96 10.53
CA GLN A 99 -11.43 -20.96 9.62
C GLN A 99 -11.97 -19.76 10.40
N ARG A 100 -11.95 -18.59 9.75
CA ARG A 100 -12.69 -17.42 10.24
C ARG A 100 -14.14 -17.58 9.83
N ASN A 101 -15.05 -17.02 10.62
CA ASN A 101 -16.45 -16.97 10.25
C ASN A 101 -16.57 -16.25 8.89
N PRO A 102 -17.16 -16.89 7.86
CA PRO A 102 -17.20 -16.34 6.51
C PRO A 102 -18.04 -15.07 6.38
N GLU A 103 -19.00 -14.85 7.29
CA GLU A 103 -19.87 -13.66 7.28
C GLU A 103 -19.22 -12.46 7.98
N THR A 104 -18.50 -12.69 9.08
CA THR A 104 -17.94 -11.61 9.91
C THR A 104 -16.43 -11.42 9.72
N GLY A 105 -15.73 -12.40 9.13
CA GLY A 105 -14.27 -12.43 9.05
C GLY A 105 -13.55 -12.58 10.40
N GLN A 106 -14.30 -12.77 11.49
CA GLN A 106 -13.76 -12.87 12.84
C GLN A 106 -13.35 -14.31 13.17
N GLU A 107 -12.40 -14.47 14.11
CA GLU A 107 -12.05 -15.79 14.65
C GLU A 107 -13.21 -16.32 15.50
N HIS A 108 -13.30 -17.65 15.60
CA HIS A 108 -14.28 -18.31 16.47
C HIS A 108 -14.06 -17.93 17.94
N ASP A 109 -15.15 -17.78 18.68
CA ASP A 109 -15.09 -17.50 20.11
C ASP A 109 -14.71 -18.76 20.90
N ASP A 110 -14.29 -18.60 22.15
CA ASP A 110 -13.84 -19.73 22.96
C ASP A 110 -15.00 -20.74 23.22
N SER A 111 -16.26 -20.31 23.11
CA SER A 111 -17.45 -21.16 23.22
C SER A 111 -17.65 -22.00 21.95
N GLU A 112 -17.54 -21.40 20.77
CA GLU A 112 -17.62 -22.07 19.47
C GLU A 112 -16.47 -23.08 19.31
N LEU A 113 -15.25 -22.72 19.72
CA LEU A 113 -14.10 -23.64 19.75
C LEU A 113 -14.33 -24.83 20.71
N TRP A 114 -15.01 -24.59 21.83
CA TRP A 114 -15.41 -25.63 22.75
C TRP A 114 -16.44 -26.59 22.12
N GLU A 115 -17.44 -26.05 21.42
CA GLU A 115 -18.39 -26.84 20.64
C GLU A 115 -17.67 -27.71 19.60
N PHE A 116 -16.80 -27.15 18.76
CA PHE A 116 -16.08 -27.94 17.75
C PHE A 116 -15.27 -29.10 18.33
N SER A 117 -14.79 -28.96 19.56
CA SER A 117 -13.95 -29.98 20.20
C SER A 117 -14.73 -31.00 21.02
N HIS A 118 -15.88 -30.63 21.57
CA HIS A 118 -16.67 -31.47 22.49
C HIS A 118 -18.00 -31.93 21.88
N LEU A 119 -18.49 -31.32 20.81
CA LEU A 119 -19.70 -31.72 20.10
C LEU A 119 -19.31 -32.59 18.89
N LYS A 120 -19.69 -33.87 18.91
CA LYS A 120 -19.42 -34.83 17.83
C LYS A 120 -20.73 -35.33 17.26
N ASN A 121 -20.95 -35.12 15.97
CA ASN A 121 -22.19 -35.50 15.28
C ASN A 121 -23.46 -34.98 15.99
N GLY A 122 -23.40 -33.77 16.56
CA GLY A 122 -24.50 -33.16 17.31
C GLY A 122 -24.68 -33.67 18.75
N VAL A 123 -23.79 -34.54 19.24
CA VAL A 123 -23.83 -35.08 20.61
C VAL A 123 -22.63 -34.60 21.41
N TRP A 124 -22.87 -34.08 22.60
CA TRP A 124 -21.80 -33.65 23.52
C TRP A 124 -20.98 -34.85 24.01
N SER A 125 -19.67 -34.67 24.09
CA SER A 125 -18.73 -35.71 24.50
C SER A 125 -18.87 -36.09 25.97
N SER A 126 -19.43 -35.19 26.78
CA SER A 126 -19.74 -35.44 28.19
C SER A 126 -20.81 -34.48 28.70
N ILE A 127 -21.48 -34.86 29.79
CA ILE A 127 -22.50 -34.04 30.47
C ILE A 127 -21.88 -32.75 30.99
N GLU A 128 -20.65 -32.81 31.48
CA GLU A 128 -19.92 -31.65 31.97
C GLU A 128 -19.60 -30.67 30.84
N SER A 129 -19.26 -31.19 29.65
CA SER A 129 -18.99 -30.37 28.47
C SER A 129 -20.21 -29.57 28.04
N GLN A 130 -21.38 -30.21 28.08
CA GLN A 130 -22.67 -29.57 27.82
C GLN A 130 -23.01 -28.53 28.89
N ALA A 131 -22.87 -28.87 30.17
CA ALA A 131 -23.18 -27.98 31.29
C ALA A 131 -22.34 -26.70 31.30
N VAL A 132 -21.04 -26.80 30.93
CA VAL A 132 -20.16 -25.64 30.74
C VAL A 132 -20.73 -24.69 29.68
N HIS A 133 -21.11 -25.24 28.53
CA HIS A 133 -21.62 -24.47 27.42
C HIS A 133 -22.95 -23.78 27.74
N GLU A 134 -23.92 -24.54 28.27
CA GLU A 134 -25.22 -24.01 28.66
C GLU A 134 -25.12 -22.93 29.75
N SER A 135 -24.22 -23.12 30.73
CA SER A 135 -23.95 -22.11 31.75
C SER A 135 -23.45 -20.81 31.13
N ALA A 136 -22.48 -20.88 30.21
CA ALA A 136 -21.93 -19.71 29.54
C ALA A 136 -23.01 -18.97 28.71
N CYS A 137 -23.78 -19.70 27.89
CA CYS A 137 -24.87 -19.13 27.11
C CYS A 137 -25.91 -18.41 27.99
N THR A 138 -26.25 -19.00 29.14
CA THR A 138 -27.21 -18.41 30.08
C THR A 138 -26.71 -17.08 30.64
N VAL A 139 -25.42 -17.00 30.98
CA VAL A 139 -24.81 -15.77 31.53
C VAL A 139 -24.70 -14.68 30.45
N VAL A 140 -24.30 -15.03 29.23
CA VAL A 140 -24.29 -14.09 28.09
C VAL A 140 -25.68 -13.53 27.86
N ALA A 141 -26.70 -14.38 27.73
CA ALA A 141 -28.08 -13.95 27.51
C ALA A 141 -28.61 -13.05 28.65
N ALA A 142 -28.23 -13.33 29.90
CA ALA A 142 -28.62 -12.50 31.04
C ALA A 142 -27.96 -11.11 31.01
N LYS A 143 -26.71 -11.01 30.54
CA LYS A 143 -25.99 -9.74 30.39
C LYS A 143 -26.57 -8.91 29.26
N GLU A 144 -26.79 -9.51 28.09
CA GLU A 144 -27.35 -8.81 26.92
C GLU A 144 -28.74 -8.22 27.21
N ARG A 145 -29.54 -8.88 28.05
CA ARG A 145 -30.83 -8.35 28.52
C ARG A 145 -30.69 -7.15 29.47
N LYS A 146 -29.62 -7.08 30.26
CA LYS A 146 -29.38 -5.96 31.20
C LYS A 146 -28.79 -4.75 30.51
N ASP A 147 -27.81 -4.97 29.64
CA ASP A 147 -27.02 -3.90 29.02
C ASP A 147 -27.68 -3.41 27.72
N GLY A 148 -28.61 -4.18 27.14
CA GLY A 148 -29.30 -3.84 25.89
C GLY A 148 -28.39 -3.86 24.65
N GLN A 149 -27.17 -4.38 24.79
CA GLN A 149 -26.14 -4.47 23.78
C GLN A 149 -25.57 -5.89 23.75
N SER A 150 -25.24 -6.38 22.55
CA SER A 150 -24.56 -7.66 22.37
C SER A 150 -23.19 -7.67 23.05
N ALA A 151 -22.87 -8.76 23.74
CA ALA A 151 -21.59 -8.89 24.43
C ALA A 151 -20.42 -8.88 23.43
N SER A 152 -19.34 -8.18 23.76
CA SER A 152 -18.11 -8.22 22.94
C SER A 152 -17.53 -9.64 22.93
N MET A 153 -16.65 -9.90 21.94
CA MET A 153 -15.91 -11.15 21.84
C MET A 153 -15.11 -11.46 23.13
N GLU A 154 -14.39 -10.47 23.64
CA GLU A 154 -13.61 -10.59 24.87
C GLU A 154 -14.51 -10.88 26.07
N GLU A 155 -15.64 -10.20 26.18
CA GLU A 155 -16.61 -10.43 27.25
C GLU A 155 -17.20 -11.85 27.20
N ARG A 156 -17.55 -12.35 26.01
CA ARG A 156 -18.03 -13.73 25.83
C ARG A 156 -16.98 -14.75 26.25
N ASN A 157 -15.73 -14.55 25.87
CA ASN A 157 -14.62 -15.43 26.26
C ASN A 157 -14.38 -15.44 27.78
N ASP A 158 -14.44 -14.27 28.43
CA ASP A 158 -14.28 -14.16 29.89
C ASP A 158 -15.42 -14.83 30.65
N ILE A 159 -16.65 -14.68 30.17
CA ILE A 159 -17.82 -15.39 30.70
C ILE A 159 -17.63 -16.90 30.54
N PHE A 160 -17.24 -17.35 29.34
CA PHE A 160 -17.03 -18.77 29.04
C PHE A 160 -15.96 -19.40 29.95
N HIS A 161 -14.82 -18.73 30.12
CA HIS A 161 -13.77 -19.20 31.03
C HIS A 161 -14.25 -19.25 32.50
N THR A 162 -15.10 -18.32 32.91
CA THR A 162 -15.66 -18.31 34.27
C THR A 162 -16.61 -19.48 34.47
N SER A 163 -17.48 -19.77 33.51
CA SER A 163 -18.34 -20.96 33.51
C SER A 163 -17.54 -22.26 33.50
N CYS A 164 -16.47 -22.35 32.70
CA CYS A 164 -15.56 -23.51 32.70
C CYS A 164 -15.00 -23.79 34.11
N ARG A 165 -14.45 -22.75 34.77
CA ARG A 165 -13.87 -22.87 36.11
C ARG A 165 -14.91 -23.28 37.15
N ALA A 166 -16.11 -22.71 37.08
CA ALA A 166 -17.19 -22.99 38.02
C ALA A 166 -17.71 -24.43 37.89
N THR A 167 -17.96 -24.90 36.66
CA THR A 167 -18.57 -26.21 36.41
C THR A 167 -17.58 -27.36 36.58
N LEU A 168 -16.35 -27.21 36.09
CA LEU A 168 -15.35 -28.28 36.10
C LEU A 168 -14.46 -28.26 37.35
N GLY A 169 -14.60 -27.24 38.21
CA GLY A 169 -13.77 -27.07 39.41
C GLY A 169 -12.28 -26.89 39.12
N THR A 170 -11.91 -26.55 37.87
CA THR A 170 -10.51 -26.40 37.48
C THR A 170 -10.05 -24.96 37.67
N THR A 171 -8.78 -24.78 38.04
CA THR A 171 -8.10 -23.48 38.05
C THR A 171 -7.55 -23.08 36.69
N THR A 172 -7.60 -23.96 35.68
CA THR A 172 -7.03 -23.71 34.36
C THR A 172 -8.07 -23.06 33.44
N SER A 173 -7.67 -21.97 32.79
CA SER A 173 -8.47 -21.29 31.76
C SER A 173 -8.25 -21.89 30.36
N TYR A 174 -7.64 -23.07 30.26
CA TYR A 174 -7.25 -23.64 28.96
C TYR A 174 -8.46 -24.17 28.17
N VAL A 175 -8.80 -23.49 27.08
CA VAL A 175 -9.80 -23.94 26.10
C VAL A 175 -9.10 -24.60 24.91
N HIS A 176 -9.58 -25.76 24.50
CA HIS A 176 -9.04 -26.51 23.37
C HIS A 176 -9.31 -25.74 22.06
N GLY A 177 -8.27 -25.43 21.28
CA GLY A 177 -8.41 -24.67 20.02
C GLY A 177 -7.55 -23.40 19.94
N ARG A 178 -7.25 -22.76 21.08
CA ARG A 178 -6.42 -21.54 21.15
C ARG A 178 -4.90 -21.73 20.95
N GLY A 179 -4.47 -22.96 20.61
CA GLY A 179 -3.07 -23.36 20.56
C GLY A 179 -2.46 -23.67 21.93
N TYR A 180 -1.45 -24.54 21.97
CA TYR A 180 -0.65 -24.77 23.17
C TYR A 180 0.34 -23.59 23.31
N MET A 181 0.43 -22.98 24.50
CA MET A 181 1.24 -21.79 24.81
C MET A 181 0.72 -20.42 24.27
N ALA A 182 -0.56 -20.27 23.95
CA ALA A 182 -1.19 -18.94 24.03
C ALA A 182 -1.40 -18.59 25.51
N ARG A 183 -0.31 -18.32 26.25
CA ARG A 183 -0.46 -17.59 27.51
C ARG A 183 -1.10 -16.24 27.14
N PRO A 184 -2.15 -15.78 27.83
CA PRO A 184 -2.56 -14.39 27.73
C PRO A 184 -1.30 -13.52 27.84
N PRO A 185 -1.12 -12.50 26.97
CA PRO A 185 0.04 -11.63 27.05
C PRO A 185 0.19 -11.19 28.50
N LYS A 186 1.39 -11.34 29.08
CA LYS A 186 1.64 -10.79 30.41
C LYS A 186 1.26 -9.31 30.37
N PHE A 187 0.76 -8.75 31.47
CA PHE A 187 0.39 -7.33 31.54
C PHE A 187 1.48 -6.41 30.93
N SER A 188 2.75 -6.71 31.18
CA SER A 188 3.89 -5.98 30.59
C SER A 188 4.04 -6.12 29.07
N GLN A 189 3.63 -7.24 28.48
CA GLN A 189 3.64 -7.48 27.04
C GLN A 189 2.43 -6.82 26.36
N SER A 190 1.27 -6.85 27.00
CA SER A 190 0.09 -6.09 26.56
C SER A 190 0.37 -4.59 26.59
N LEU A 191 0.92 -4.07 27.69
CA LEU A 191 1.28 -2.67 27.83
C LEU A 191 2.32 -2.22 26.78
N ARG A 192 3.31 -3.06 26.46
CA ARG A 192 4.26 -2.78 25.37
C ARG A 192 3.57 -2.73 24.01
N SER A 193 2.65 -3.65 23.74
CA SER A 193 1.92 -3.70 22.48
C SER A 193 1.01 -2.47 22.33
N GLN A 194 0.32 -2.09 23.41
CA GLN A 194 -0.47 -0.87 23.49
C GLN A 194 0.40 0.38 23.29
N MET A 195 1.60 0.43 23.89
CA MET A 195 2.52 1.55 23.68
C MET A 195 3.02 1.63 22.23
N THR A 196 3.31 0.48 21.59
CA THR A 196 3.70 0.46 20.18
C THR A 196 2.56 0.87 19.26
N GLU A 197 1.33 0.47 19.58
CA GLU A 197 0.13 0.82 18.81
C GLU A 197 -0.20 2.31 18.97
N GLN A 198 -0.06 2.87 20.18
CA GLN A 198 -0.18 4.30 20.43
C GLN A 198 0.88 5.09 19.66
N ASN A 199 2.15 4.67 19.69
CA ASN A 199 3.21 5.32 18.94
C ASN A 199 2.96 5.30 17.42
N LEU A 200 2.37 4.22 16.90
CA LEU A 200 1.98 4.13 15.49
C LEU A 200 0.79 5.05 15.18
N GLN A 201 -0.19 5.14 16.07
CA GLN A 201 -1.31 6.08 15.93
C GLN A 201 -0.82 7.53 15.94
N ASP A 202 0.04 7.90 16.88
CA ASP A 202 0.62 9.24 16.99
C ASP A 202 1.39 9.59 15.71
N ARG A 203 2.22 8.66 15.22
CA ARG A 203 2.96 8.85 13.96
C ARG A 203 2.04 8.96 12.74
N ASN A 204 0.93 8.22 12.70
CA ASN A 204 -0.05 8.34 11.62
C ASN A 204 -0.78 9.69 11.68
N VAL A 205 -1.07 10.22 12.87
CA VAL A 205 -1.62 11.57 13.04
C VAL A 205 -0.62 12.62 12.55
N GLU A 206 0.66 12.51 12.91
CA GLU A 206 1.72 13.41 12.42
C GLU A 206 1.86 13.36 10.89
N LEU A 207 1.86 12.16 10.31
CA LEU A 207 1.93 11.99 8.85
C LEU A 207 0.72 12.60 8.15
N ASN A 208 -0.49 12.39 8.68
CA ASN A 208 -1.70 12.97 8.13
C ASN A 208 -1.67 14.50 8.21
N GLN A 209 -1.17 15.07 9.31
CA GLN A 209 -0.98 16.51 9.42
C GLN A 209 -0.02 17.02 8.35
N HIS A 210 1.12 16.33 8.17
CA HIS A 210 2.09 16.73 7.16
C HIS A 210 1.55 16.65 5.72
N VAL A 211 0.74 15.64 5.42
CA VAL A 211 0.04 15.53 4.13
C VAL A 211 -0.90 16.71 3.92
N GLN A 212 -1.68 17.11 4.94
CA GLN A 212 -2.56 18.27 4.85
C GLN A 212 -1.79 19.57 4.59
N ASP A 213 -0.68 19.78 5.30
CA ASP A 213 0.16 20.97 5.12
C ASP A 213 0.73 21.03 3.69
N LEU A 214 1.17 19.89 3.13
CA LEU A 214 1.65 19.78 1.74
C LEU A 214 0.54 20.03 0.73
N GLU A 215 -0.68 19.57 0.99
CA GLU A 215 -1.85 19.85 0.14
C GLU A 215 -2.19 21.35 0.13
N GLU A 216 -2.10 22.02 1.27
CA GLU A 216 -2.33 23.46 1.38
C GLU A 216 -1.25 24.26 0.63
N GLN A 217 0.02 23.89 0.78
CA GLN A 217 1.12 24.48 0.00
C GLN A 217 0.92 24.31 -1.50
N ASN A 218 0.46 23.14 -1.96
CA ASN A 218 0.17 22.91 -3.38
C ASN A 218 -1.00 23.76 -3.89
N LYS A 219 -2.04 23.99 -3.07
CA LYS A 219 -3.14 24.90 -3.42
C LYS A 219 -2.65 26.34 -3.57
N GLU A 220 -1.81 26.80 -2.64
CA GLU A 220 -1.22 28.13 -2.65
C GLU A 220 -0.31 28.34 -3.89
N LEU A 221 0.58 27.39 -4.17
CA LEU A 221 1.41 27.41 -5.38
C LEU A 221 0.55 27.39 -6.66
N GLY A 222 -0.53 26.61 -6.67
CA GLY A 222 -1.50 26.60 -7.77
C GLY A 222 -2.13 27.96 -8.01
N ALA A 223 -2.54 28.66 -6.96
CA ALA A 223 -3.11 30.01 -7.05
C ALA A 223 -2.08 31.02 -7.57
N GLN A 224 -0.81 30.93 -7.13
CA GLN A 224 0.26 31.79 -7.64
C GLN A 224 0.52 31.58 -9.13
N VAL A 225 0.56 30.32 -9.59
CA VAL A 225 0.73 29.99 -11.01
C VAL A 225 -0.42 30.54 -11.85
N GLN A 226 -1.67 30.43 -11.39
CA GLN A 226 -2.81 31.03 -12.09
C GLN A 226 -2.70 32.56 -12.18
N ASN A 227 -2.31 33.22 -11.09
CA ASN A 227 -2.18 34.68 -11.06
C ASN A 227 -1.07 35.16 -12.01
N LEU A 228 0.06 34.44 -12.06
CA LEU A 228 1.12 34.70 -13.04
C LEU A 228 0.64 34.45 -14.48
N GLY A 229 -0.18 33.42 -14.71
CA GLY A 229 -0.82 33.15 -16.00
C GLY A 229 -1.66 34.33 -16.47
N ASN A 230 -2.61 34.79 -15.65
CA ASN A 230 -3.47 35.93 -15.96
C ASN A 230 -2.66 37.19 -16.27
N LYS A 231 -1.61 37.47 -15.49
CA LYS A 231 -0.74 38.63 -15.72
C LYS A 231 0.02 38.53 -17.04
N ASN A 232 0.40 37.32 -17.45
CA ASN A 232 1.08 37.10 -18.73
C ASN A 232 0.11 37.28 -19.90
N ASP A 233 -1.14 36.86 -19.75
CA ASP A 233 -2.21 37.10 -20.73
C ASP A 233 -2.51 38.59 -20.89
N ASP A 234 -2.59 39.35 -19.80
CA ASP A 234 -2.75 40.81 -19.81
C ASP A 234 -1.58 41.51 -20.52
N LEU A 235 -0.36 41.06 -20.26
CA LEU A 235 0.84 41.59 -20.93
C LEU A 235 0.84 41.26 -22.42
N ASN A 236 0.46 40.04 -22.81
CA ASN A 236 0.32 39.66 -24.21
C ASN A 236 -0.74 40.50 -24.93
N ALA A 237 -1.88 40.75 -24.30
CA ALA A 237 -2.92 41.62 -24.85
C ALA A 237 -2.41 43.05 -25.08
N GLN A 238 -1.61 43.58 -24.14
CA GLN A 238 -0.97 44.90 -24.30
C GLN A 238 0.02 44.91 -25.46
N VAL A 239 0.88 43.89 -25.59
CA VAL A 239 1.84 43.78 -26.70
C VAL A 239 1.10 43.75 -28.04
N LEU A 240 0.05 42.93 -28.17
CA LEU A 240 -0.77 42.88 -29.39
C LEU A 240 -1.41 44.24 -29.71
N GLY A 241 -1.89 44.96 -28.69
CA GLY A 241 -2.43 46.31 -28.86
C GLY A 241 -1.39 47.31 -29.39
N LEU A 242 -0.19 47.31 -28.82
CA LEU A 242 0.91 48.17 -29.26
C LEU A 242 1.39 47.81 -30.68
N GLU A 243 1.49 46.52 -31.00
CA GLU A 243 1.82 46.06 -32.36
C GLU A 243 0.79 46.53 -33.38
N GLY A 244 -0.50 46.50 -33.03
CA GLY A 244 -1.58 47.04 -33.85
C GLY A 244 -1.44 48.54 -34.09
N GLN A 245 -1.13 49.32 -33.04
CA GLN A 245 -0.89 50.77 -33.15
C GLN A 245 0.32 51.09 -34.04
N ILE A 246 1.42 50.35 -33.86
CA ILE A 246 2.62 50.51 -34.70
C ILE A 246 2.30 50.19 -36.16
N ALA A 247 1.50 49.14 -36.42
CA ALA A 247 1.09 48.77 -37.76
C ALA A 247 0.21 49.85 -38.40
N SER A 248 -0.77 50.42 -37.69
CA SER A 248 -1.61 51.49 -38.22
C SER A 248 -0.79 52.73 -38.55
N GLU A 249 0.08 53.17 -37.64
CA GLU A 249 0.93 54.35 -37.86
C GLU A 249 1.87 54.15 -39.06
N ARG A 250 2.43 52.95 -39.23
CA ARG A 250 3.22 52.61 -40.42
C ARG A 250 2.41 52.72 -41.71
N THR A 251 1.16 52.22 -41.72
CA THR A 251 0.31 52.31 -42.91
C THR A 251 -0.08 53.76 -43.24
N GLU A 252 -0.33 54.60 -42.23
CA GLU A 252 -0.61 56.02 -42.43
C GLU A 252 0.59 56.75 -42.99
N ARG A 253 1.79 56.57 -42.41
CA ARG A 253 3.03 57.17 -42.95
C ARG A 253 3.30 56.75 -44.39
N VAL A 254 3.00 55.50 -44.77
CA VAL A 254 3.13 55.04 -46.17
C VAL A 254 2.15 55.77 -47.08
N LYS A 255 0.88 55.90 -46.68
CA LYS A 255 -0.12 56.65 -47.45
C LYS A 255 0.26 58.13 -47.61
N GLU A 256 0.77 58.77 -46.56
CA GLU A 256 1.27 60.15 -46.63
C GLU A 256 2.44 60.29 -47.60
N MET A 257 3.38 59.34 -47.61
CA MET A 257 4.47 59.34 -48.60
C MET A 257 3.96 59.11 -50.02
N GLU A 258 2.95 58.26 -50.22
CA GLU A 258 2.35 58.03 -51.53
C GLU A 258 1.64 59.28 -52.06
N THR A 259 0.84 59.96 -51.23
CA THR A 259 0.19 61.22 -51.63
C THR A 259 1.20 62.32 -51.92
N PHE A 260 2.27 62.42 -51.13
CA PHE A 260 3.39 63.34 -51.41
C PHE A 260 4.08 63.00 -52.74
N ARG A 261 4.33 61.71 -53.01
CA ARG A 261 4.92 61.24 -54.27
C ARG A 261 4.02 61.56 -55.47
N GLU A 262 2.71 61.38 -55.34
CA GLU A 262 1.74 61.73 -56.36
C GLU A 262 1.72 63.23 -56.65
N SER A 263 1.75 64.07 -55.61
CA SER A 263 1.89 65.53 -55.73
C SER A 263 3.19 65.96 -56.44
N MET A 264 4.31 65.33 -56.09
CA MET A 264 5.58 65.57 -56.79
C MET A 264 5.52 65.13 -58.26
N ASN A 265 4.84 64.04 -58.56
CA ASN A 265 4.65 63.55 -59.92
C ASN A 265 3.75 64.48 -60.75
N THR A 266 2.67 65.02 -60.17
CA THR A 266 1.82 66.00 -60.86
C THR A 266 2.58 67.30 -61.13
N MET A 267 3.31 67.83 -60.15
CA MET A 267 4.17 69.00 -60.35
C MET A 267 5.21 68.77 -61.45
N ARG A 268 5.83 67.58 -61.48
CA ARG A 268 6.75 67.19 -62.55
C ARG A 268 6.06 67.11 -63.92
N GLN A 269 4.84 66.56 -63.99
CA GLN A 269 4.05 66.52 -65.22
C GLN A 269 3.70 67.94 -65.70
N ASP A 270 3.32 68.84 -64.80
CA ASP A 270 2.99 70.22 -65.16
C ASP A 270 4.22 71.00 -65.64
N MET A 271 5.39 70.80 -65.01
CA MET A 271 6.65 71.33 -65.52
C MET A 271 7.01 70.74 -66.89
N MET A 272 6.81 69.43 -67.12
CA MET A 272 7.03 68.81 -68.44
C MET A 272 6.08 69.34 -69.51
N LYS A 273 4.83 69.67 -69.16
CA LYS A 273 3.89 70.34 -70.08
C LYS A 273 4.32 71.78 -70.39
N MET A 274 4.86 72.50 -69.41
CA MET A 274 5.41 73.86 -69.64
C MET A 274 6.67 73.84 -70.51
N ILE A 275 7.56 72.86 -70.32
CA ILE A 275 8.78 72.69 -71.16
C ILE A 275 8.41 72.17 -72.56
N GLY A 276 7.39 71.31 -72.67
CA GLY A 276 6.85 70.83 -73.95
C GLY A 276 6.23 71.93 -74.83
N ASN A 277 5.86 73.07 -74.25
CA ASN A 277 5.41 74.25 -74.98
C ASN A 277 6.56 75.21 -75.39
N GLN A 278 7.83 74.90 -75.10
CA GLN A 278 8.97 75.78 -75.40
C GLN A 278 10.12 75.16 -76.22
N SER A 279 10.04 73.94 -76.75
CA SER A 279 11.05 73.52 -77.73
C SER A 279 10.50 72.67 -78.87
N SER A 280 10.50 73.27 -80.07
CA SER A 280 10.65 72.54 -81.33
C SER A 280 12.15 72.27 -81.58
N SER A 281 12.47 70.98 -81.67
CA SER A 281 13.59 70.37 -82.42
C SER A 281 15.07 70.42 -81.93
N PRO A 282 15.88 69.41 -82.34
CA PRO A 282 17.05 68.82 -81.63
C PRO A 282 18.35 68.87 -82.49
N PRO A 283 19.38 68.00 -82.35
CA PRO A 283 20.08 67.35 -81.22
C PRO A 283 21.61 67.66 -81.24
N GLU A 284 22.42 67.23 -80.23
CA GLU A 284 23.75 66.63 -80.52
C GLU A 284 24.46 65.94 -79.35
N LYS A 285 25.32 64.99 -79.71
CA LYS A 285 26.03 63.98 -78.90
C LYS A 285 27.41 64.46 -78.40
N THR A 286 28.03 63.56 -77.62
CA THR A 286 29.45 63.42 -77.19
C THR A 286 29.77 64.03 -75.83
N SER A 287 30.56 63.43 -74.92
CA SER A 287 31.18 62.09 -74.80
C SER A 287 31.79 61.97 -73.39
N GLU A 288 31.80 60.74 -72.86
CA GLU A 288 32.79 60.12 -71.97
C GLU A 288 33.20 60.71 -70.59
N ALA A 289 32.89 59.87 -69.58
CA ALA A 289 33.75 59.38 -68.49
C ALA A 289 34.24 60.34 -67.38
N LYS A 290 33.89 59.99 -66.13
CA LYS A 290 34.82 59.30 -65.21
C LYS A 290 34.10 58.73 -63.98
N LYS A 291 34.44 57.48 -63.69
CA LYS A 291 34.10 56.71 -62.48
C LYS A 291 34.69 57.40 -61.25
N ASN A 292 33.95 57.43 -60.14
CA ASN A 292 34.58 57.41 -58.83
C ASN A 292 33.78 56.51 -57.88
N THR A 293 34.20 55.26 -57.80
CA THR A 293 33.77 54.27 -56.82
C THR A 293 34.51 54.50 -55.51
N LYS A 294 33.77 54.76 -54.44
CA LYS A 294 34.24 54.49 -53.08
C LYS A 294 33.30 53.47 -52.44
N LYS A 295 33.76 52.21 -52.40
CA LYS A 295 33.19 51.12 -51.59
C LYS A 295 33.54 51.34 -50.11
N PHE A 296 32.69 50.83 -49.21
CA PHE A 296 32.95 50.03 -47.99
C PHE A 296 31.81 50.22 -46.97
N PRO A 297 31.50 49.26 -46.07
CA PRO A 297 31.29 47.83 -46.30
C PRO A 297 29.95 47.30 -45.74
N GLN A 298 29.58 46.13 -46.25
CA GLN A 298 28.50 45.26 -45.80
C GLN A 298 28.87 44.65 -44.42
N GLN A 299 28.09 44.92 -43.38
CA GLN A 299 28.15 44.16 -42.12
C GLN A 299 27.01 43.16 -42.06
N GLN A 300 27.42 41.93 -41.78
CA GLN A 300 26.66 40.69 -41.84
C GLN A 300 25.54 40.66 -40.80
N TRP A 301 24.36 40.21 -41.23
CA TRP A 301 23.32 39.72 -40.34
C TRP A 301 23.79 38.41 -39.71
N ALA A 302 24.13 38.46 -38.43
CA ALA A 302 24.24 37.27 -37.60
C ALA A 302 22.83 36.80 -37.22
N GLY A 303 22.40 35.71 -37.85
CA GLY A 303 21.21 34.98 -37.44
C GLY A 303 21.34 34.49 -36.00
N HIS A 304 20.41 34.91 -35.15
CA HIS A 304 20.14 34.25 -33.87
C HIS A 304 19.43 32.92 -34.16
N GLN A 305 20.20 31.84 -34.23
CA GLN A 305 19.68 30.47 -34.19
C GLN A 305 19.77 29.94 -32.75
N ARG A 306 18.59 29.71 -32.16
CA ARG A 306 18.24 28.73 -31.11
C ARG A 306 19.33 28.39 -30.07
N SER A 307 19.22 28.99 -28.88
CA SER A 307 19.67 28.32 -27.65
C SER A 307 18.72 27.16 -27.34
N LYS A 308 19.33 26.01 -27.09
CA LYS A 308 18.69 24.73 -26.74
C LYS A 308 18.03 24.83 -25.35
N LEU A 309 16.84 24.24 -25.24
CA LEU A 309 16.17 23.90 -23.98
C LEU A 309 17.11 23.11 -23.05
N PRO A 310 17.11 23.34 -21.73
CA PRO A 310 17.67 22.38 -20.79
C PRO A 310 16.75 21.17 -20.69
N SER A 311 17.31 20.03 -21.04
CA SER A 311 16.76 18.69 -20.88
C SER A 311 16.33 18.44 -19.43
N ALA A 312 15.19 17.77 -19.29
CA ALA A 312 14.62 17.29 -18.03
C ALA A 312 15.67 16.57 -17.17
N ARG A 313 15.74 16.95 -15.89
CA ARG A 313 16.56 16.28 -14.89
C ARG A 313 15.75 15.10 -14.34
N VAL A 314 16.27 13.90 -14.61
CA VAL A 314 15.84 12.62 -14.04
C VAL A 314 16.03 12.69 -12.52
N ILE A 315 14.97 12.38 -11.77
CA ILE A 315 15.00 12.11 -10.34
C ILE A 315 15.38 10.63 -10.17
N PRO A 316 16.47 10.28 -9.46
CA PRO A 316 16.72 8.89 -9.07
C PRO A 316 15.88 8.54 -7.85
N ASN A 317 15.15 7.43 -7.94
CA ASN A 317 14.62 6.72 -6.79
C ASN A 317 15.77 6.04 -6.04
N GLU A 318 15.91 6.36 -4.76
CA GLU A 318 16.27 5.43 -3.67
C GLU A 318 15.41 5.76 -2.44
#